data_AF-A0A7W8RL96-F1
#
_entry.id   AF-A0A7W8RL96-F1
#
_cell.length_a   1.000
_cell.length_b   1.000
_cell.length_c   1.000
_cell.angle_alpha   90.00
_cell.angle_beta   90.00
_cell.angle_gamma   90.00
#
_symmetry.space_group_name_H-M   'P 1'
#
loop_
_entity.id
_entity.type
_entity.pdbx_description
1 polymer ?
#
loop_
_entity_poly.entity_id
_entity_poly.type
_entity_poly.pdbx_seq_one_letter_code
_entity_poly.pdbx_strand_id
1 'polypeptide(L)' 'MVTRNVEDVIRQIAAATDTPEETVSQMYAQTWIEYSEGARITDYLTVLVARRVRDDLRRRQVRDSLVSLGQAD' A
#
# COMPACT_ATOMS: atom_id res chain seq x y z
N MET A 1 -0.41 13.95 19.22
CA MET A 1 0.08 13.40 17.93
C MET A 1 -0.71 12.13 17.66
N VAL A 2 -1.55 12.07 16.63
CA VAL A 2 -2.33 10.85 16.32
C VAL A 2 -1.40 9.90 15.58
N THR A 3 -0.65 9.09 16.32
CA THR A 3 0.00 7.92 15.77
C THR A 3 -1.10 6.92 15.44
N ARG A 4 -1.64 6.96 14.21
CA ARG A 4 -2.41 5.82 13.71
C ARG A 4 -1.49 4.60 13.81
N ASN A 5 -1.93 3.57 14.52
CA ASN A 5 -1.15 2.35 14.63
C ASN A 5 -0.90 1.81 13.20
N VAL A 6 0.37 1.64 12.85
CA VAL A 6 0.78 1.17 11.52
C VAL A 6 0.18 -0.20 11.21
N GLU A 7 0.04 -1.05 12.23
CA GLU A 7 -0.59 -2.37 12.11
C GLU A 7 -2.06 -2.25 11.70
N ASP A 8 -2.82 -1.32 12.29
CA ASP A 8 -4.21 -1.09 11.92
C ASP A 8 -4.34 -0.57 10.48
N VAL A 9 -3.36 0.24 10.03
CA VAL A 9 -3.30 0.72 8.65
C VAL A 9 -3.03 -0.44 7.69
N ILE A 10 -2.07 -1.30 8.00
CA ILE A 10 -1.75 -2.49 7.19
C ILE A 10 -2.97 -3.40 7.08
N ARG A 11 -3.62 -3.73 8.21
CA ARG A 11 -4.84 -4.55 8.25
C ARG A 11 -5.96 -3.95 7.39
N GLN A 12 -6.19 -2.64 7.50
CA GLN A 12 -7.19 -1.95 6.69
C GLN A 12 -6.88 -1.97 5.19
N ILE A 13 -5.60 -1.86 4.81
CA ILE A 13 -5.20 -1.93 3.41
C ILE A 13 -5.41 -3.37 2.90
N ALA A 14 -4.91 -4.36 3.62
CA ALA A 14 -5.04 -5.78 3.29
C ALA A 14 -6.50 -6.18 3.05
N ALA A 15 -7.39 -5.83 3.98
CA ALA A 15 -8.82 -6.09 3.86
C ALA A 15 -9.45 -5.36 2.66
N ALA A 16 -9.04 -4.12 2.38
CA ALA A 16 -9.62 -3.33 1.29
C ALA A 16 -9.15 -3.74 -0.11
N THR A 17 -8.00 -4.42 -0.20
CA THR A 17 -7.39 -4.82 -1.47
C THR A 17 -7.32 -6.34 -1.64
N ASP A 18 -7.97 -7.11 -0.77
CA ASP A 18 -7.90 -8.58 -0.77
C ASP A 18 -6.46 -9.09 -0.95
N THR A 19 -5.54 -8.52 -0.17
CA THR A 19 -4.10 -8.79 -0.26
C THR A 19 -3.60 -9.26 1.10
N PRO A 20 -2.73 -10.28 1.19
CA PRO A 20 -2.19 -10.73 2.47
C PRO A 20 -1.50 -9.61 3.26
N GLU A 21 -1.73 -9.55 4.58
CA GLU A 21 -1.12 -8.55 5.46
C GLU A 21 0.41 -8.55 5.38
N GLU A 22 1.03 -9.72 5.21
CA GLU A 22 2.48 -9.86 5.03
C GLU A 22 2.96 -9.09 3.78
N THR A 23 2.29 -9.26 2.65
CA THR A 23 2.62 -8.55 1.40
C THR A 23 2.44 -7.05 1.55
N VAL A 24 1.34 -6.63 2.19
CA VAL A 24 1.08 -5.21 2.46
C VAL A 24 2.14 -4.63 3.39
N SER A 25 2.55 -5.36 4.42
CA SER A 25 3.60 -4.96 5.37
C SER A 25 4.94 -4.75 4.66
N GLN A 26 5.35 -5.67 3.79
CA GLN A 26 6.57 -5.55 2.99
C GLN A 26 6.52 -4.32 2.08
N MET A 27 5.41 -4.11 1.36
CA MET A 27 5.23 -2.94 0.50
C MET A 27 5.24 -1.63 1.29
N TYR A 28 4.62 -1.62 2.47
CA TYR A 28 4.59 -0.47 3.37
C TYR A 28 5.99 -0.12 3.86
N ALA A 29 6.76 -1.11 4.35
CA ALA A 29 8.13 -0.92 4.80
C ALA A 29 9.04 -0.38 3.68
N GLN A 30 8.93 -0.96 2.49
CA GLN A 30 9.71 -0.51 1.33
C GLN A 30 9.38 0.95 0.95
N THR A 31 8.09 1.27 0.86
CA THR A 31 7.64 2.63 0.53
C THR A 31 8.02 3.63 1.63
N TRP A 32 8.01 3.21 2.90
CA TRP A 32 8.46 4.02 4.02
C TRP A 32 9.93 4.42 3.88
N ILE A 33 10.80 3.47 3.53
CA ILE A 33 12.23 3.74 3.31
C ILE A 33 12.37 4.82 2.23
N GLU A 34 11.75 4.61 1.06
CA GLU A 34 11.78 5.53 -0.06
C GLU A 34 11.30 6.94 0.30
N TYR A 35 10.26 7.05 1.13
CA TYR A 35 9.66 8.34 1.47
C TYR A 35 10.36 9.02 2.64
N SER A 36 11.00 8.24 3.52
CA SER A 36 11.74 8.75 4.67
C SER A 36 13.13 9.27 4.27
N GLU A 37 13.69 8.79 3.16
CA GLU A 37 15.00 9.20 2.69
C GLU A 37 15.00 10.70 2.32
N GLY A 38 15.79 11.49 3.06
CA GLY A 38 15.89 12.94 2.87
C GLY A 38 14.66 13.75 3.33
N ALA A 39 13.63 13.12 3.90
CA ALA A 39 12.45 13.80 4.38
C ALA A 39 12.74 14.63 5.64
N ARG A 40 12.40 15.93 5.58
CA ARG A 40 12.51 16.84 6.73
C ARG A 40 11.26 16.85 7.61
N ILE A 41 10.11 16.45 7.06
CA ILE A 41 8.83 16.40 7.75
C ILE A 41 8.35 14.96 7.72
N THR A 42 8.26 14.31 8.88
CA THR A 42 7.97 12.88 9.00
C THR A 42 6.56 12.60 9.52
N ASP A 43 5.86 13.61 10.06
CA ASP A 43 4.52 13.49 10.65
C ASP A 43 3.47 12.93 9.68
N TYR A 44 3.67 13.14 8.37
CA TYR A 44 2.73 12.73 7.33
C TYR A 44 3.14 11.44 6.61
N LEU A 45 4.31 10.86 6.92
CA LEU A 45 4.81 9.68 6.21
C LEU A 45 3.81 8.53 6.25
N THR A 46 3.20 8.26 7.40
CA THR A 46 2.18 7.21 7.55
C THR A 46 1.03 7.36 6.55
N VAL A 47 0.56 8.60 6.33
CA VAL A 47 -0.54 8.86 5.39
C VAL A 47 -0.09 8.69 3.95
N LEU A 48 1.09 9.21 3.62
CA LEU A 48 1.65 9.16 2.26
C LEU A 48 1.98 7.73 1.83
N VAL A 49 2.64 6.98 2.71
CA VAL A 49 2.98 5.56 2.51
C VAL A 49 1.69 4.74 2.35
N ALA A 50 0.72 4.90 3.26
CA ALA A 50 -0.55 4.18 3.17
C ALA A 50 -1.31 4.47 1.86
N ARG A 51 -1.29 5.72 1.39
CA ARG A 51 -1.89 6.09 0.11
C ARG A 51 -1.17 5.40 -1.05
N ARG A 52 0.16 5.49 -1.08
CA ARG A 52 1.00 4.92 -2.14
C ARG A 52 0.78 3.40 -2.29
N VAL A 53 0.78 2.66 -1.18
CA VAL A 53 0.56 1.21 -1.16
C VAL A 53 -0.83 0.85 -1.69
N ARG A 54 -1.89 1.55 -1.25
CA ARG A 54 -3.26 1.32 -1.77
C ARG A 54 -3.35 1.54 -3.27
N ASP A 55 -2.76 2.62 -3.77
CA ASP A 55 -2.83 2.96 -5.18
C ASP A 55 -2.06 1.92 -6.03
N ASP A 56 -0.92 1.41 -5.55
CA ASP A 56 -0.19 0.34 -6.22
C ASP A 56 -0.97 -0.96 -6.30
N LEU A 57 -1.57 -1.39 -5.18
CA LEU A 57 -2.37 -2.61 -5.15
C LEU A 57 -3.59 -2.52 -6.08
N ARG A 58 -4.32 -1.40 -6.05
CA ARG A 58 -5.44 -1.18 -6.98
C ARG A 58 -5.00 -1.22 -8.45
N ARG A 59 -3.86 -0.60 -8.79
CA ARG A 59 -3.33 -0.64 -10.17
C ARG A 59 -2.98 -2.07 -10.58
N ARG A 60 -2.41 -2.87 -9.67
CA ARG A 60 -2.11 -4.29 -9.92
C ARG A 60 -3.39 -5.07 -10.20
N GLN A 61 -4.40 -4.94 -9.35
CA GLN A 61 -5.70 -5.62 -9.54
C GLN A 61 -6.38 -5.25 -10.86
N VAL A 62 -6.39 -3.96 -11.22
CA VAL A 62 -6.94 -3.51 -12.50
C VAL A 62 -6.20 -4.15 -13.68
N ARG A 63 -4.87 -4.14 -13.64
CA ARG A 63 -4.05 -4.78 -14.69
C ARG A 63 -4.33 -6.28 -14.77
N ASP A 64 -4.38 -6.97 -13.63
CA ASP A 64 -4.58 -8.42 -13.59
C ASP A 64 -5.99 -8.79 -14.09
N SER A 65 -7.00 -7.96 -13.80
CA SER A 65 -8.36 -8.09 -14.34
C SER A 65 -8.40 -7.92 -15.87
N LEU A 66 -7.66 -6.95 -16.42
CA LEU A 66 -7.57 -6.74 -17.86
C LEU A 66 -6.87 -7.91 -18.58
N VAL A 67 -5.83 -8.48 -17.96
CA VAL A 67 -5.16 -9.68 -18.49
C VAL A 67 -6.11 -10.87 -18.51
N SER A 68 -6.90 -11.06 -17.44
CA SER A 68 -7.88 -12.15 -17.38
C SER A 68 -9.00 -12.03 -18.41
N LEU A 69 -9.39 -10.82 -18.82
CA LEU A 69 -10.39 -10.59 -19.85
C LEU A 69 -9.87 -10.84 -21.27
N GLY A 70 -8.58 -10.56 -21.52
CA GLY A 70 -7.95 -10.77 -22.82
C GLY A 70 -7.52 -12.21 -23.11
N GLN A 71 -7.68 -13.13 -22.15
CA GLN A 71 -7.37 -14.57 -22.31
C GLN A 71 -8.61 -15.46 -22.55
N ALA A 72 -9.79 -14.86 -22.74
CA ALA A 72 -11.06 -15.58 -22.91
C ALA A 72 -11.47 -15.83 -24.37
N ASP A 73 -10.58 -15.57 -25.34
CA ASP A 73 -10.79 -15.80 -26.78
C ASP A 73 -10.02 -17.02 -27.32
#